data_AF-A0A5J9U5W2-F1
#
_entry.id   AF-A0A5J9U5W2-F1
#
_cell.length_a   1.000
_cell.length_b   1.000
_cell.length_c   1.000
_cell.angle_alpha   90.00
_cell.angle_beta   90.00
_cell.angle_gamma   90.00
#
_symmetry.space_group_name_H-M   'P 1'
#
loop_
_entity.id
_entity.type
_entity.pdbx_description
1 polymer ?
#
loop_
_entity_poly.entity_id
_entity_poly.type
_entity_poly.pdbx_seq_one_letter_code
_entity_poly.pdbx_strand_id
1 'polypeptide(L)'
;MAMVSPLHKAIDAERWDVERPLGRLFLVFHAAFLDAGFVPLPHPSGKRRPIPREAGQTASALSLQYTAPELLRRRGAQAAIVLRQQVYGWKIFLYIQRGDARPLALSWVAADVFAAVPLLSGGLDATARALRHDARLVALWHGLWDALCRRALVDLCRGNGVAMEPTFASLPGDIKAAILARTSRGSRARAPR
;
A
#
# COMPACT_ATOMS: atom_id res chain seq x y z
N MET A 1 1.00 -22.96 -5.04
CA MET A 1 1.99 -21.95 -4.61
C MET A 1 1.33 -21.06 -3.59
N ALA A 2 1.75 -21.11 -2.32
CA ALA A 2 1.25 -20.17 -1.33
C ALA A 2 1.71 -18.77 -1.74
N MET A 3 0.78 -17.86 -2.03
CA MET A 3 1.13 -16.46 -2.30
C MET A 3 1.75 -15.90 -1.02
N VAL A 4 3.05 -15.61 -1.07
CA VAL A 4 3.77 -14.93 0.01
C VAL A 4 3.05 -13.61 0.28
N SER A 5 2.67 -13.37 1.54
CA SER A 5 1.92 -12.17 1.92
C SER A 5 2.69 -10.90 1.50
N PRO A 6 1.99 -9.84 1.05
CA PRO A 6 2.61 -8.54 0.76
C PRO A 6 3.51 -8.04 1.90
N LEU A 7 3.12 -8.32 3.14
CA LEU A 7 3.88 -7.92 4.32
C LEU A 7 5.25 -8.61 4.38
N HIS A 8 5.30 -9.92 4.16
CA HIS A 8 6.56 -10.70 4.13
C HIS A 8 7.50 -10.30 2.98
N LYS A 9 6.98 -9.74 1.88
CA LYS A 9 7.82 -9.21 0.80
C LYS A 9 8.45 -7.87 1.18
N ALA A 10 7.83 -7.12 2.08
CA ALA A 10 8.21 -5.76 2.43
C ALA A 10 9.07 -5.68 3.71
N ILE A 11 8.92 -6.63 4.63
CA ILE A 11 9.55 -6.57 5.95
C ILE A 11 9.94 -7.95 6.49
N ASP A 12 11.07 -8.01 7.17
CA ASP A 12 11.51 -9.18 7.95
C ASP A 12 10.94 -9.17 9.39
N ALA A 13 10.91 -10.34 10.02
CA ALA A 13 10.32 -10.52 11.35
C ALA A 13 11.10 -9.76 12.43
N GLU A 14 12.44 -9.77 12.37
CA GLU A 14 13.29 -9.06 13.33
C GLU A 14 12.95 -7.57 13.39
N ARG A 15 12.76 -6.95 12.23
CA ARG A 15 12.41 -5.54 12.13
C ARG A 15 10.97 -5.26 12.55
N TRP A 16 10.05 -6.19 12.30
CA TRP A 16 8.68 -6.07 12.78
C TRP A 16 8.64 -6.06 14.32
N ASP A 17 9.37 -6.97 14.95
CA ASP A 17 9.27 -7.22 16.38
C ASP A 17 9.80 -6.05 17.22
N VAL A 18 10.83 -5.34 16.73
CA VAL A 18 11.39 -4.16 17.42
C VAL A 18 10.56 -2.88 17.26
N GLU A 19 9.62 -2.85 16.30
CA GLU A 19 8.81 -1.66 16.05
C GLU A 19 7.63 -1.56 17.01
N ARG A 20 7.32 -0.32 17.43
CA ARG A 20 6.10 -0.02 18.21
C ARG A 20 4.87 -0.17 17.31
N PRO A 21 3.64 -0.30 17.87
CA PRO A 21 2.42 -0.46 17.07
C PRO A 21 2.27 0.58 15.95
N LEU A 22 2.57 1.86 16.21
CA LEU A 22 2.51 2.92 15.18
C LEU A 22 3.56 2.76 14.07
N GLY A 23 4.72 2.15 14.37
CA GLY A 23 5.75 1.82 13.39
C GLY A 23 5.36 0.60 12.55
N ARG A 24 4.84 -0.44 13.20
CA ARG A 24 4.27 -1.63 12.55
C ARG A 24 3.13 -1.25 11.60
N LEU A 25 2.31 -0.30 12.01
CA LEU A 25 1.26 0.25 11.18
C LEU A 25 1.84 0.87 9.90
N PHE A 26 2.86 1.73 10.02
CA PHE A 26 3.59 2.27 8.86
C PHE A 26 4.15 1.18 7.93
N LEU A 27 4.64 0.07 8.49
CA LEU A 27 5.14 -1.06 7.71
C LEU A 27 4.03 -1.77 6.94
N VAL A 28 2.83 -1.91 7.52
CA VAL A 28 1.65 -2.42 6.80
C VAL A 28 1.29 -1.52 5.63
N PHE A 29 1.29 -0.20 5.83
CA PHE A 29 1.04 0.76 4.75
C PHE A 29 2.11 0.71 3.66
N HIS A 30 3.38 0.63 4.07
CA HIS A 30 4.48 0.48 3.14
C HIS A 30 4.32 -0.76 2.26
N ALA A 31 3.96 -1.89 2.87
CA ALA A 31 3.68 -3.12 2.13
C ALA A 31 2.55 -2.94 1.12
N ALA A 32 1.48 -2.22 1.48
CA ALA A 32 0.38 -1.92 0.57
C ALA A 32 0.82 -1.01 -0.59
N PHE A 33 1.66 -0.01 -0.35
CA PHE A 33 2.20 0.82 -1.42
C PHE A 33 3.06 -0.01 -2.39
N LEU A 34 3.96 -0.83 -1.87
CA LEU A 34 4.82 -1.69 -2.68
C LEU A 34 4.03 -2.68 -3.51
N ASP A 35 3.09 -3.37 -2.88
CA ASP A 35 2.26 -4.36 -3.58
C ASP A 35 1.39 -3.63 -4.64
N ALA A 36 0.99 -2.37 -4.42
CA ALA A 36 0.21 -1.59 -5.39
C ALA A 36 1.06 -1.15 -6.60
N GLY A 37 2.38 -1.33 -6.54
CA GLY A 37 3.32 -1.04 -7.61
C GLY A 37 4.12 0.24 -7.41
N PHE A 38 4.00 0.92 -6.26
CA PHE A 38 4.85 2.07 -5.97
C PHE A 38 6.28 1.66 -5.67
N VAL A 39 7.20 2.58 -5.97
CA VAL A 39 8.60 2.50 -5.60
C VAL A 39 8.90 3.55 -4.55
N PRO A 40 9.51 3.19 -3.41
CA PRO A 40 9.88 4.17 -2.39
C PRO A 40 11.02 5.04 -2.90
N LEU A 41 10.89 6.35 -2.70
CA LEU A 41 11.97 7.29 -2.92
C LEU A 41 12.86 7.35 -1.67
N PRO A 42 14.17 7.64 -1.84
CA PRO A 42 15.07 7.85 -0.70
C PRO A 42 14.51 8.92 0.22
N HIS A 43 14.60 8.69 1.52
CA HIS A 43 14.24 9.73 2.48
C HIS A 43 15.19 10.93 2.31
N PRO A 44 14.71 12.19 2.40
CA PRO A 44 15.56 13.38 2.22
C PRO A 44 16.73 13.49 3.20
N SER A 45 16.74 12.69 4.27
CA SER A 45 17.87 12.57 5.21
C SER A 45 19.03 11.69 4.71
N GLY A 46 19.00 11.23 3.45
CA GLY A 46 20.10 10.48 2.82
C GLY A 46 20.30 9.05 3.35
N LYS A 47 19.39 8.54 4.19
CA LYS A 47 19.47 7.18 4.72
C LYS A 47 19.12 6.14 3.65
N ARG A 48 19.93 5.08 3.55
CA ARG A 48 19.79 4.00 2.55
C ARG A 48 18.47 3.20 2.62
N ARG A 49 17.69 3.31 3.70
CA ARG A 49 16.43 2.58 3.88
C ARG A 49 15.24 3.56 3.83
N PRO A 50 14.17 3.25 3.07
CA PRO A 50 13.00 4.12 2.95
C PRO A 50 12.32 4.43 4.29
N ILE A 51 12.30 3.45 5.19
CA ILE A 51 11.70 3.56 6.52
C ILE A 51 12.80 3.52 7.57
N PRO A 52 12.82 4.44 8.56
CA PRO A 52 13.74 4.40 9.70
C PRO A 52 13.61 3.11 10.52
N ARG A 53 14.60 2.81 11.37
CA ARG A 53 14.54 1.68 12.33
C ARG A 53 13.65 1.95 13.55
N GLU A 54 13.22 3.20 13.72
CA GLU A 54 12.42 3.67 14.86
C GLU A 54 11.18 4.41 14.35
N ALA A 55 10.54 3.86 13.31
CA ALA A 55 9.40 4.49 12.67
C ALA A 55 8.28 4.78 13.67
N GLY A 56 8.11 3.92 14.68
CA GLY A 56 7.16 4.13 15.77
C GLY A 56 7.48 5.30 16.71
N GLN A 57 8.75 5.70 16.87
CA GLN A 57 9.13 6.83 17.72
C GLN A 57 8.89 8.17 17.01
N THR A 58 9.19 8.22 15.71
CA THR A 58 8.97 9.41 14.87
C THR A 58 7.65 9.35 14.11
N ALA A 59 6.73 8.49 14.54
CA ALA A 59 5.51 8.14 13.81
C ALA A 59 4.67 9.35 13.38
N SER A 60 4.57 10.39 14.20
CA SER A 60 3.81 11.62 13.89
C SER A 60 4.50 12.56 12.91
N ALA A 61 5.83 12.51 12.84
CA ALA A 61 6.65 13.35 11.95
C ALA A 61 7.15 12.59 10.72
N LEU A 62 6.97 11.27 10.68
CA LEU A 62 7.47 10.42 9.61
C LEU A 62 6.67 10.69 8.34
N SER A 63 7.40 11.00 7.28
CA SER A 63 6.86 11.10 5.93
C SER A 63 7.63 10.17 5.02
N LEU A 64 6.91 9.37 4.23
CA LEU A 64 7.49 8.44 3.27
C LEU A 64 7.12 8.89 1.88
N GLN A 65 8.11 8.97 1.00
CA GLN A 65 7.89 9.37 -0.38
C GLN A 65 7.87 8.15 -1.29
N TYR A 66 6.93 8.15 -2.23
CA TYR A 66 6.73 7.08 -3.20
C TYR A 66 6.54 7.67 -4.59
N THR A 67 6.92 6.94 -5.62
CA THR A 67 6.65 7.30 -7.01
C THR A 67 6.27 6.06 -7.81
N ALA A 68 5.81 6.28 -9.05
CA ALA A 68 5.55 5.20 -9.98
C ALA A 68 6.86 4.82 -10.72
N PRO A 69 7.11 3.51 -10.97
CA PRO A 69 8.28 3.04 -11.72
C PRO A 69 8.47 3.75 -13.07
N GLU A 70 7.37 4.06 -13.75
CA GLU A 70 7.34 4.70 -15.06
C GLU A 70 7.83 6.15 -15.00
N LEU A 71 7.64 6.81 -13.86
CA LEU A 71 8.06 8.19 -13.62
C LEU A 71 9.55 8.30 -13.28
N LEU A 72 10.14 7.27 -12.66
CA LEU A 72 11.60 7.23 -12.42
C LEU A 72 12.42 7.29 -13.72
N ARG A 73 11.84 6.83 -14.83
CA ARG A 73 12.51 6.80 -16.14
C ARG A 73 12.42 8.11 -16.91
N ARG A 74 11.53 9.04 -16.52
CA ARG A 74 11.39 10.34 -17.17
C ARG A 74 12.36 11.36 -16.59
N ARG A 75 13.06 12.09 -17.46
CA ARG A 75 13.82 13.29 -17.06
C ARG A 75 12.85 14.46 -16.85
N GLY A 76 12.86 15.04 -15.64
CA GLY A 76 12.08 16.23 -15.29
C GLY A 76 11.02 15.93 -14.23
N ALA A 77 11.15 16.61 -13.07
CA ALA A 77 10.30 16.58 -11.88
C ALA A 77 9.85 15.17 -11.41
N GLN A 78 10.49 14.68 -10.33
CA GLN A 78 10.05 13.46 -9.65
C GLN A 78 8.69 13.71 -8.99
N ALA A 79 7.61 13.42 -9.71
CA ALA A 79 6.28 13.44 -9.12
C ALA A 79 6.22 12.33 -8.08
N ALA A 80 6.05 12.74 -6.83
CA ALA A 80 6.03 11.88 -5.67
C ALA A 80 4.70 11.99 -4.95
N ILE A 81 4.36 10.95 -4.23
CA ILE A 81 3.34 10.93 -3.21
C ILE A 81 4.03 10.87 -1.86
N VAL A 82 3.58 11.69 -0.93
CA VAL A 82 4.01 11.68 0.46
C VAL A 82 2.91 11.02 1.30
N LEU A 83 3.25 9.89 1.90
CA LEU A 83 2.45 9.24 2.93
C LEU A 83 2.81 9.84 4.28
N ARG A 84 1.78 10.26 5.03
CA ARG A 84 1.88 10.70 6.41
C ARG A 84 0.81 10.03 7.26
N GLN A 85 1.08 9.93 8.55
CA GLN A 85 0.08 9.51 9.52
C GLN A 85 -0.03 10.55 10.64
N GLN A 86 -1.23 10.67 11.19
CA GLN A 86 -1.51 11.51 12.33
C GLN A 86 -2.45 10.77 13.27
N VAL A 87 -2.12 10.76 14.56
CA VAL A 87 -2.99 10.18 15.59
C VAL A 87 -3.76 11.32 16.23
N TYR A 88 -5.08 11.18 16.29
CA TYR A 88 -5.97 12.12 16.96
C TYR A 88 -6.96 11.35 17.84
N GLY A 89 -6.74 11.40 19.16
CA GLY A 89 -7.47 10.57 20.12
C GLY A 89 -7.31 9.08 19.79
N TRP A 90 -8.43 8.40 19.61
CA TRP A 90 -8.47 6.97 19.25
C TRP A 90 -8.49 6.70 17.73
N LYS A 91 -8.31 7.73 16.90
CA LYS A 91 -8.27 7.56 15.43
C LYS A 91 -6.88 7.80 14.90
N ILE A 92 -6.44 6.92 14.00
CA ILE A 92 -5.26 7.13 13.17
C ILE A 92 -5.73 7.59 11.80
N PHE A 93 -5.34 8.79 11.40
CA PHE A 93 -5.55 9.32 10.07
C PHE A 93 -4.30 9.08 9.23
N LEU A 94 -4.49 8.49 8.07
CA LEU A 94 -3.44 8.34 7.07
C LEU A 94 -3.83 9.13 5.86
N TYR A 95 -2.91 9.94 5.39
CA TYR A 95 -3.17 10.81 4.27
C TYR A 95 -2.03 10.79 3.28
N ILE A 96 -2.43 10.93 2.03
CA ILE A 96 -1.57 10.96 0.85
C ILE A 96 -1.70 12.36 0.28
N GLN A 97 -0.55 13.00 0.10
CA GLN A 97 -0.44 14.28 -0.58
C GLN A 97 0.58 14.18 -1.71
N ARG A 98 0.43 15.00 -2.74
CA ARG A 98 1.47 15.11 -3.77
C ARG A 98 2.68 15.82 -3.19
N GLY A 99 3.86 15.35 -3.54
CA GLY A 99 5.14 15.93 -3.14
C GLY A 99 5.57 17.11 -4.02
N ASP A 100 4.91 17.32 -5.17
CA ASP A 100 5.08 18.52 -5.97
C ASP A 100 4.03 19.58 -5.60
N ALA A 101 4.24 20.83 -6.00
CA ALA A 101 3.34 21.95 -5.70
C ALA A 101 1.99 21.89 -6.44
N ARG A 102 1.70 20.81 -7.18
CA ARG A 102 0.43 20.68 -7.89
C ARG A 102 -0.65 20.19 -6.92
N PRO A 103 -1.87 20.74 -6.99
CA PRO A 103 -2.97 20.24 -6.18
C PRO A 103 -3.26 18.78 -6.55
N LEU A 104 -3.09 17.87 -5.60
CA LEU A 104 -3.76 16.57 -5.62
C LEU A 104 -4.83 16.62 -4.54
N ALA A 105 -5.98 16.03 -4.83
CA ALA A 105 -7.01 15.82 -3.82
C ALA A 105 -6.40 15.07 -2.64
N LEU A 106 -6.38 15.70 -1.47
CA LEU A 106 -5.98 15.08 -0.21
C LEU A 106 -6.85 13.83 -0.01
N SER A 107 -6.22 12.67 -0.08
CA SER A 107 -6.91 11.40 0.12
C SER A 107 -6.52 10.85 1.47
N TRP A 108 -7.49 10.47 2.28
CA TRP A 108 -7.25 9.96 3.63
C TRP A 108 -8.12 8.75 3.97
N VAL A 109 -7.64 7.94 4.90
CA VAL A 109 -8.40 6.86 5.56
C VAL A 109 -8.20 6.99 7.06
N ALA A 110 -9.28 6.81 7.82
CA ALA A 110 -9.23 6.69 9.27
C ALA A 110 -9.28 5.22 9.68
N ALA A 111 -8.38 4.85 10.59
CA ALA A 111 -8.39 3.57 11.28
C ALA A 111 -8.64 3.80 12.77
N ASP A 112 -9.41 2.90 13.39
CA ASP A 112 -9.60 2.91 14.84
C ASP A 112 -8.37 2.30 15.53
N VAL A 113 -7.81 3.01 16.52
CA VAL A 113 -6.63 2.58 17.27
C VAL A 113 -6.89 1.26 17.99
N PHE A 114 -8.06 1.09 18.61
CA PHE A 114 -8.40 -0.13 19.34
C PHE A 114 -8.66 -1.31 18.41
N ALA A 115 -9.09 -1.04 17.17
CA ALA A 115 -9.13 -2.08 16.14
C ALA A 115 -7.73 -2.43 15.62
N ALA A 116 -6.85 -1.44 15.44
CA ALA A 116 -5.52 -1.64 14.88
C ALA A 116 -4.52 -2.28 15.87
N VAL A 117 -4.58 -1.91 17.14
CA VAL A 117 -3.60 -2.33 18.16
C VAL A 117 -3.54 -3.85 18.31
N PRO A 118 -4.63 -4.61 18.51
CA PRO A 118 -4.57 -6.07 18.63
C PRO A 118 -3.92 -6.75 17.42
N LEU A 119 -4.13 -6.18 16.23
CA LEU A 119 -3.65 -6.69 14.96
C LEU A 119 -2.15 -6.42 14.75
N LEU A 120 -1.64 -5.35 15.38
CA LEU A 120 -0.25 -4.92 15.32
C LEU A 120 0.57 -5.43 16.50
N SER A 121 -0.07 -5.83 17.60
CA SER A 121 0.60 -6.34 18.80
C SER A 121 1.20 -7.74 18.60
N GLY A 122 0.66 -8.53 17.67
CA GLY A 122 1.19 -9.85 17.31
C GLY A 122 2.49 -9.79 16.49
N GLY A 123 3.12 -10.96 16.31
CA GLY A 123 4.25 -11.12 15.40
C GLY A 123 3.84 -11.02 13.92
N LEU A 124 4.83 -10.86 13.04
CA LEU A 124 4.64 -10.64 11.60
C LEU A 124 3.69 -11.69 10.96
N ASP A 125 3.86 -12.97 11.30
CA ASP A 125 3.04 -14.06 10.77
C ASP A 125 1.59 -14.02 11.27
N ALA A 126 1.38 -13.58 12.51
CA ALA A 126 0.04 -13.42 13.08
C ALA A 126 -0.68 -12.28 12.36
N THR A 127 -0.02 -11.15 12.15
CA THR A 127 -0.59 -10.01 11.41
C THR A 127 -0.83 -10.35 9.95
N ALA A 128 0.10 -11.04 9.29
CA ALA A 128 -0.06 -11.49 7.91
C ALA A 128 -1.22 -12.49 7.75
N ARG A 129 -1.46 -13.36 8.73
CA ARG A 129 -2.64 -14.23 8.77
C ARG A 129 -3.91 -13.44 9.03
N ALA A 130 -3.91 -12.52 9.97
CA ALA A 130 -5.05 -11.65 10.25
C ALA A 130 -5.45 -10.85 9.00
N LEU A 131 -4.48 -10.38 8.19
CA LEU A 131 -4.74 -9.67 6.93
C LEU A 131 -5.52 -10.51 5.91
N ARG A 132 -5.59 -11.83 6.07
CA ARG A 132 -6.31 -12.74 5.17
C ARG A 132 -7.62 -13.27 5.75
N HIS A 133 -7.76 -13.28 7.08
CA HIS A 133 -8.84 -14.01 7.75
C HIS A 133 -9.70 -13.12 8.66
N ASP A 134 -9.18 -11.99 9.12
CA ASP A 134 -9.94 -11.05 9.93
C ASP A 134 -10.70 -10.09 9.03
N ALA A 135 -12.04 -10.14 9.06
CA ALA A 135 -12.89 -9.34 8.20
C ALA A 135 -12.65 -7.81 8.34
N ARG A 136 -12.32 -7.33 9.55
CA ARG A 136 -12.05 -5.91 9.80
C ARG A 136 -10.73 -5.50 9.18
N LEU A 137 -9.70 -6.34 9.32
CA LEU A 137 -8.39 -6.05 8.76
C LEU A 137 -8.35 -6.21 7.24
N VAL A 138 -9.07 -7.20 6.71
CA VAL A 138 -9.32 -7.35 5.27
C VAL A 138 -10.00 -6.10 4.72
N ALA A 139 -11.05 -5.59 5.38
CA ALA A 139 -11.73 -4.38 4.97
C ALA A 139 -10.82 -3.14 5.05
N LEU A 140 -10.02 -3.00 6.11
CA LEU A 140 -9.03 -1.93 6.24
C LEU A 140 -7.99 -2.01 5.12
N TRP A 141 -7.45 -3.20 4.85
CA TRP A 141 -6.47 -3.43 3.80
C TRP A 141 -7.04 -3.15 2.42
N HIS A 142 -8.26 -3.61 2.11
CA HIS A 142 -8.92 -3.32 0.83
C HIS A 142 -9.24 -1.84 0.68
N GLY A 143 -9.76 -1.19 1.71
CA GLY A 143 -9.99 0.25 1.71
C GLY A 143 -8.70 1.02 1.47
N LEU A 144 -7.61 0.59 2.11
CA LEU A 144 -6.30 1.16 1.88
C LEU A 144 -5.80 0.98 0.45
N TRP A 145 -5.91 -0.24 -0.03
CA TRP A 145 -5.39 -0.65 -1.29
C TRP A 145 -6.12 0.04 -2.44
N ASP A 146 -7.44 -0.09 -2.47
CA ASP A 146 -8.27 0.39 -3.57
C ASP A 146 -8.49 1.91 -3.47
N ALA A 147 -8.83 2.44 -2.29
CA ALA A 147 -9.20 3.85 -2.17
C ALA A 147 -7.99 4.79 -2.09
N LEU A 148 -6.91 4.35 -1.44
CA LEU A 148 -5.71 5.18 -1.28
C LEU A 148 -4.61 4.83 -2.27
N CYS A 149 -4.06 3.62 -2.24
CA CYS A 149 -2.84 3.32 -3.00
C CYS A 149 -3.11 3.33 -4.51
N ARG A 150 -4.07 2.53 -4.96
CA ARG A 150 -4.34 2.31 -6.38
C ARG A 150 -4.89 3.53 -7.08
N ARG A 151 -5.86 4.22 -6.45
CA ARG A 151 -6.38 5.49 -6.95
C ARG A 151 -5.26 6.53 -7.07
N ALA A 152 -4.45 6.67 -6.03
CA ALA A 152 -3.35 7.64 -6.04
C ALA A 152 -2.28 7.29 -7.09
N LEU A 153 -2.01 6.01 -7.36
CA LEU A 153 -1.09 5.59 -8.43
C LEU A 153 -1.62 5.99 -9.80
N VAL A 154 -2.90 5.69 -10.07
CA VAL A 154 -3.56 6.06 -11.33
C VAL A 154 -3.58 7.58 -11.52
N ASP A 155 -3.93 8.33 -10.48
CA ASP A 155 -3.99 9.79 -10.54
C ASP A 155 -2.58 10.40 -10.69
N LEU A 156 -1.56 9.82 -10.04
CA LEU A 156 -0.15 10.21 -10.21
C LEU A 156 0.32 9.96 -11.64
N CYS A 157 0.06 8.78 -12.21
CA CYS A 157 0.44 8.46 -13.59
C CYS A 157 -0.29 9.36 -14.61
N ARG A 158 -1.63 9.47 -14.50
CA ARG A 158 -2.46 10.30 -15.38
C ARG A 158 -2.03 11.76 -15.34
N GLY A 159 -1.82 12.31 -14.15
CA GLY A 159 -1.41 13.70 -13.94
C GLY A 159 0.00 14.03 -14.47
N ASN A 160 0.77 13.02 -14.86
CA ASN A 160 2.12 13.17 -15.44
C ASN A 160 2.19 12.63 -16.89
N GLY A 161 1.05 12.39 -17.53
CA GLY A 161 0.98 11.94 -18.93
C GLY A 161 1.57 10.55 -19.14
N VAL A 162 1.48 9.69 -18.13
CA VAL A 162 1.78 8.26 -18.24
C VAL A 162 0.46 7.53 -18.43
N ALA A 163 0.27 6.95 -19.61
CA ALA A 163 -0.80 5.98 -19.83
C ALA A 163 -0.42 4.70 -19.09
N MET A 164 -1.11 4.38 -18.00
CA MET A 164 -1.04 3.02 -17.46
C MET A 164 -1.81 2.12 -18.43
N GLU A 165 -1.12 1.15 -19.02
CA GLU A 165 -1.79 0.03 -19.66
C GLU A 165 -2.77 -0.58 -18.64
N PRO A 166 -4.07 -0.73 -18.99
CA PRO A 166 -5.06 -1.26 -18.07
C PRO A 166 -4.67 -2.68 -17.68
N THR A 167 -4.07 -2.82 -16.50
CA THR A 167 -3.63 -4.10 -16.00
C THR A 167 -4.84 -4.84 -15.45
N PHE A 168 -4.83 -6.17 -15.44
CA PHE A 168 -5.92 -6.92 -14.80
C PHE A 168 -6.16 -6.47 -13.34
N ALA A 169 -5.07 -6.11 -12.66
CA ALA A 169 -5.10 -5.52 -11.32
C ALA A 169 -5.82 -4.14 -11.26
N SER A 170 -5.93 -3.40 -12.36
CA SER A 170 -6.57 -2.09 -12.48
C SER A 170 -8.08 -2.14 -12.76
N LEU A 171 -8.67 -3.32 -12.85
CA LEU A 171 -10.12 -3.50 -13.00
C LEU A 171 -10.88 -3.54 -11.65
N PRO A 172 -12.12 -3.03 -11.56
CA PRO A 172 -13.02 -3.25 -10.43
C PRO A 172 -13.19 -4.74 -10.10
N GLY A 173 -13.47 -5.07 -8.83
CA GLY A 173 -13.49 -6.46 -8.35
C GLY A 173 -14.50 -7.36 -9.08
N ASP A 174 -15.66 -6.80 -9.41
CA ASP A 174 -16.72 -7.41 -10.22
C ASP A 174 -16.26 -7.69 -11.66
N ILE A 175 -15.55 -6.76 -12.28
CA ILE A 175 -14.99 -6.94 -13.64
C ILE A 175 -13.89 -8.01 -13.63
N LYS A 176 -13.03 -8.03 -12.60
CA LYS A 176 -12.03 -9.10 -12.40
C LYS A 176 -12.70 -10.46 -12.25
N ALA A 177 -13.72 -10.56 -11.40
CA ALA A 177 -14.46 -11.80 -11.17
C ALA A 177 -15.14 -12.28 -12.47
N ALA A 178 -15.72 -11.37 -13.25
CA ALA A 178 -16.33 -11.69 -14.54
C ALA A 178 -15.32 -12.22 -15.57
N ILE A 179 -14.13 -11.63 -15.64
CA ILE A 179 -13.07 -12.10 -16.54
C ILE A 179 -12.53 -13.47 -16.10
N LEU A 180 -12.29 -13.68 -14.80
CA LEU A 180 -11.86 -14.99 -14.27
C LEU A 180 -12.92 -16.08 -14.49
N ALA A 181 -14.20 -15.74 -14.38
CA ALA A 181 -15.30 -16.67 -14.67
C ALA A 181 -15.38 -17.06 -16.15
N ARG A 182 -14.97 -16.17 -17.07
CA ARG A 182 -14.91 -16.45 -18.51
C ARG A 182 -13.71 -17.31 -18.88
N THR A 183 -12.55 -17.11 -18.26
CA THR A 183 -11.35 -17.92 -18.52
C THR A 183 -11.45 -19.33 -17.91
N SER A 184 -12.15 -19.51 -16.79
CA SER A 184 -12.41 -20.85 -16.23
C SER A 184 -13.39 -21.68 -17.06
N ARG A 185 -14.31 -21.04 -17.81
CA ARG A 185 -15.18 -21.72 -18.79
C ARG A 185 -14.45 -22.11 -20.07
N GLY A 186 -13.40 -21.39 -20.46
CA GLY A 186 -12.63 -21.64 -21.69
C GLY A 186 -11.74 -22.89 -21.66
N SER A 187 -11.33 -23.39 -20.49
CA SER A 187 -10.47 -24.58 -20.39
C SER A 187 -11.21 -25.92 -20.51
N ARG A 188 -12.56 -25.91 -20.54
CA ARG A 188 -13.39 -27.12 -20.68
C ARG A 188 -13.87 -27.41 -22.10
N ALA A 189 -13.48 -26.61 -23.10
CA ALA A 189 -13.96 -26.77 -24.47
C ALA A 189 -12.81 -26.96 -25.47
N ARG A 190 -12.11 -28.10 -25.40
CA ARG A 190 -11.48 -28.69 -26.59
C ARG A 190 -11.16 -30.18 -26.37
N ALA A 191 -12.14 -31.03 -26.63
CA ALA A 191 -11.89 -32.39 -27.08
C ALA A 191 -12.43 -32.48 -28.52
N PRO A 192 -11.57 -32.63 -29.54
CA PRO A 192 -12.05 -32.97 -30.87
C PRO A 192 -12.52 -34.43 -30.90
N ARG A 193 -13.53 -34.66 -31.72
CA ARG A 193 -14.18 -35.96 -31.99
C ARG A 193 -13.21 -36.99 -32.54
#